data_AF-A0A2R6I843-F1
#
_entry.id   AF-A0A2R6I843-F1
#
_cell.length_a   1.000
_cell.length_b   1.000
_cell.length_c   1.000
_cell.angle_alpha   90.00
_cell.angle_beta   90.00
_cell.angle_gamma   90.00
#
_symmetry.space_group_name_H-M   'P 1'
#
loop_
_entity.id
_entity.type
_entity.pdbx_description
1 polymer ?
#
loop_
_entity_poly.entity_id
_entity_poly.type
_entity_poly.pdbx_seq_one_letter_code
_entity_poly.pdbx_strand_id
1 'polypeptide(L)'
;MTVVGFLSVAPVIEGSMSAEVAKAVEALDGFDVGYETTPMGTIIEAEDSAELFAAAAAAHEAVDADRVSTFLKINPITLQQSYSQEHTGLC
;
A
#
# COMPACT_ATOMS: atom_id res chain seq x y z
N MET A 1 -13.17 -8.99 -6.15
CA MET A 1 -13.41 -9.34 -4.72
C MET A 1 -12.49 -8.44 -3.96
N THR A 2 -13.05 -7.48 -3.22
CA THR A 2 -12.26 -6.40 -2.61
C THR A 2 -11.17 -6.96 -1.71
N VAL A 3 -9.97 -6.42 -1.87
CA VAL A 3 -8.78 -6.80 -1.10
C VAL A 3 -8.23 -5.57 -0.40
N VAL A 4 -7.75 -5.78 0.82
CA VAL A 4 -7.00 -4.78 1.57
C VAL A 4 -5.55 -5.23 1.64
N GLY A 5 -4.66 -4.38 1.14
CA GLY A 5 -3.22 -4.53 1.21
C GLY A 5 -2.61 -3.66 2.29
N PHE A 6 -1.55 -4.13 2.93
CA PHE A 6 -0.59 -3.29 3.64
C PHE A 6 0.73 -3.33 2.88
N LEU A 7 1.13 -2.18 2.37
CA LEU A 7 2.35 -1.97 1.59
C LEU A 7 3.36 -1.18 2.43
N SER A 8 4.59 -1.66 2.52
CA SER A 8 5.70 -0.91 3.10
C SER A 8 6.88 -0.99 2.13
N VAL A 9 7.38 0.18 1.72
CA VAL A 9 8.51 0.30 0.79
C VAL A 9 9.65 0.96 1.54
N ALA A 10 10.75 0.22 1.72
CA ALA A 10 11.91 0.67 2.47
C ALA A 10 13.15 0.71 1.55
N PRO A 11 13.52 1.88 1.02
CA PRO A 11 14.78 2.06 0.31
C PRO A 11 15.96 2.00 1.27
N VAL A 12 17.07 1.44 0.82
CA VAL A 12 18.37 1.49 1.52
C VAL A 12 19.18 2.63 0.90
N ILE A 13 19.06 3.83 1.47
CA ILE A 13 19.77 5.03 1.01
C ILE A 13 20.43 5.77 2.17
N GLU A 14 21.44 6.58 1.86
CA GLU A 14 22.02 7.52 2.81
C GLU A 14 21.13 8.76 2.97
N GLY A 15 20.88 9.18 4.22
CA GLY A 15 20.02 10.33 4.51
C GLY A 15 18.55 9.96 4.73
N SER A 16 17.64 10.84 4.31
CA SER A 16 16.20 10.67 4.57
C SER A 16 15.52 9.81 3.51
N MET A 17 14.76 8.81 3.95
CA MET A 17 13.92 7.96 3.09
C MET A 17 12.63 8.65 2.61
N SER A 18 12.30 9.82 3.18
CA SER A 18 10.99 10.46 2.99
C SER A 18 10.66 10.82 1.54
N ALA A 19 11.64 11.30 0.77
CA ALA A 19 11.41 11.71 -0.62
C ALA A 19 11.12 10.49 -1.52
N GLU A 20 11.83 9.39 -1.30
CA GLU A 20 11.60 8.16 -2.04
C GLU A 20 10.28 7.48 -1.65
N VAL A 21 9.94 7.46 -0.37
CA VAL A 21 8.63 6.95 0.08
C VAL A 21 7.49 7.80 -0.50
N ALA A 22 7.66 9.12 -0.64
CA ALA A 22 6.68 9.97 -1.29
C ALA A 22 6.44 9.57 -2.76
N LYS A 23 7.51 9.30 -3.53
CA LYS A 23 7.37 8.79 -4.92
C LYS A 23 6.61 7.47 -4.98
N ALA A 24 6.86 6.57 -4.04
CA ALA A 24 6.16 5.29 -3.96
C ALA A 24 4.64 5.49 -3.72
N VAL A 25 4.26 6.46 -2.89
CA VAL A 25 2.86 6.82 -2.62
C VAL A 25 2.24 7.51 -3.84
N GLU A 26 2.94 8.46 -4.45
CA GLU A 26 2.49 9.15 -5.68
C GLU A 26 2.25 8.17 -6.84
N ALA A 27 3.01 7.08 -6.92
CA ALA A 27 2.80 6.04 -7.93
C ALA A 27 1.44 5.34 -7.80
N LEU A 28 0.84 5.33 -6.61
CA LEU A 28 -0.49 4.74 -6.39
C LEU A 28 -1.61 5.57 -7.03
N ASP A 29 -1.40 6.87 -7.27
CA ASP A 29 -2.38 7.75 -7.93
C ASP A 29 -2.67 7.35 -9.40
N GLY A 30 -1.85 6.47 -9.97
CA GLY A 30 -2.04 5.91 -11.32
C GLY A 30 -3.02 4.73 -11.38
N PHE A 31 -3.56 4.27 -10.25
CA PHE A 31 -4.42 3.09 -10.13
C PHE A 31 -5.78 3.46 -9.52
N ASP A 32 -6.81 2.64 -9.78
CA ASP A 32 -8.16 2.85 -9.20
C ASP A 32 -8.22 2.21 -7.80
N VAL A 33 -7.33 2.66 -6.92
CA VAL A 33 -7.19 2.13 -5.55
C VAL A 33 -7.40 3.24 -4.52
N GLY A 34 -8.09 2.91 -3.43
CA GLY A 34 -8.11 3.75 -2.24
C GLY A 34 -6.84 3.51 -1.44
N TYR A 35 -6.23 4.54 -0.85
CA TYR A 35 -5.08 4.33 0.03
C TYR A 35 -5.02 5.33 1.19
N GLU A 36 -4.43 4.87 2.30
CA GLU A 36 -4.18 5.66 3.50
C GLU A 36 -2.73 5.45 3.96
N THR A 37 -1.97 6.54 4.08
CA THR A 37 -0.58 6.48 4.55
C THR A 37 -0.52 6.55 6.07
N THR A 38 0.19 5.61 6.68
CA THR A 38 0.43 5.50 8.13
C THR A 38 1.93 5.67 8.43
N PRO A 39 2.33 5.84 9.71
CA PRO A 39 3.75 5.94 10.07
C PRO A 39 4.60 4.71 9.69
N MET A 40 3.98 3.54 9.49
CA MET A 40 4.68 2.26 9.22
C MET A 40 4.58 1.79 7.76
N GLY A 41 3.75 2.43 6.94
CA GLY A 41 3.46 2.01 5.57
C GLY A 41 2.09 2.51 5.10
N THR A 42 1.62 2.00 3.97
CA THR A 42 0.39 2.43 3.31
C THR A 42 -0.62 1.29 3.28
N ILE A 43 -1.84 1.57 3.72
CA ILE A 43 -2.98 0.67 3.57
C ILE A 43 -3.59 0.96 2.20
N ILE A 44 -3.87 -0.08 1.41
CA ILE A 44 -4.40 0.04 0.05
C ILE A 44 -5.67 -0.81 -0.05
N GLU A 45 -6.73 -0.30 -0.64
CA GLU A 45 -7.95 -1.01 -0.96
C GLU A 45 -8.12 -1.05 -2.48
N ALA A 46 -8.30 -2.25 -3.03
CA ALA A 46 -8.45 -2.49 -4.47
C ALA A 46 -9.60 -3.46 -4.74
N GLU A 47 -10.17 -3.42 -5.95
CA GLU A 47 -11.28 -4.29 -6.33
C GLU A 47 -10.88 -5.77 -6.42
N ASP A 48 -9.60 -6.02 -6.72
CA ASP A 48 -9.00 -7.35 -6.75
C ASP A 48 -7.49 -7.34 -6.47
N SER A 49 -6.94 -8.54 -6.29
CA SER A 49 -5.51 -8.70 -5.98
C SER A 49 -4.59 -8.34 -7.13
N ALA A 50 -5.03 -8.48 -8.40
CA ALA A 50 -4.19 -8.18 -9.55
C ALA A 50 -3.90 -6.69 -9.63
N GLU A 51 -4.92 -5.86 -9.40
CA GLU A 51 -4.75 -4.41 -9.29
C GLU A 51 -3.85 -4.03 -8.11
N LEU A 52 -4.04 -4.66 -6.94
CA LEU A 52 -3.16 -4.44 -5.79
C LEU A 52 -1.69 -4.80 -6.09
N PHE A 53 -1.44 -5.89 -6.83
CA PHE A 53 -0.08 -6.26 -7.24
C PHE A 53 0.51 -5.26 -8.23
N ALA A 54 -0.28 -4.76 -9.18
CA ALA A 54 0.16 -3.77 -10.14
C ALA A 54 0.53 -2.44 -9.46
N ALA A 55 -0.30 -1.99 -8.52
CA ALA A 55 -0.04 -0.80 -7.72
C ALA A 55 1.21 -0.97 -6.85
N ALA A 56 1.37 -2.12 -6.17
CA ALA A 56 2.55 -2.40 -5.36
C ALA A 56 3.84 -2.50 -6.20
N ALA A 57 3.76 -3.03 -7.43
CA ALA A 57 4.89 -3.07 -8.36
C ALA A 57 5.30 -1.65 -8.79
N ALA A 58 4.35 -0.81 -9.19
CA ALA A 58 4.63 0.58 -9.54
C ALA A 58 5.23 1.37 -8.37
N ALA A 59 4.73 1.17 -7.15
CA ALA A 59 5.29 1.80 -5.96
C ALA A 59 6.73 1.34 -5.67
N HIS A 60 7.06 0.07 -5.93
CA HIS A 60 8.44 -0.43 -5.80
C HIS A 60 9.37 0.18 -6.87
N GLU A 61 8.91 0.26 -8.11
CA GLU A 61 9.69 0.77 -9.24
C GLU A 61 9.88 2.30 -9.22
N ALA A 62 8.98 3.03 -8.59
CA ALA A 62 9.06 4.49 -8.45
C ALA A 62 10.18 4.95 -7.49
N VAL A 63 10.69 4.06 -6.65
CA VAL A 63 11.75 4.35 -5.69
C VAL A 63 13.11 4.20 -6.34
N ASP A 64 13.88 5.29 -6.36
CA ASP A 64 15.23 5.32 -6.91
C ASP A 64 16.25 5.07 -5.82
N ALA A 65 16.61 3.80 -5.62
CA ALA A 65 17.60 3.38 -4.65
C ALA A 65 18.33 2.11 -5.12
N ASP A 66 19.60 1.95 -4.71
CA ASP A 66 20.41 0.77 -5.03
C ASP A 66 19.78 -0.55 -4.54
N ARG A 67 18.98 -0.46 -3.47
CA ARG A 67 18.22 -1.59 -2.94
C ARG A 67 16.91 -1.12 -2.33
N VAL A 68 15.82 -1.77 -2.71
CA VAL A 68 14.47 -1.53 -2.17
C VAL A 68 13.95 -2.80 -1.54
N SER A 69 13.54 -2.72 -0.28
CA SER A 69 12.85 -3.80 0.43
C SER A 69 11.36 -3.50 0.49
N THR A 70 10.55 -4.27 -0.23
CA THR A 70 9.10 -4.12 -0.21
C THR A 70 8.43 -5.25 0.56
N PHE A 71 7.50 -4.88 1.43
CA PHE A 71 6.62 -5.80 2.13
C PHE A 71 5.18 -5.55 1.68
N LEU A 72 4.53 -6.59 1.15
CA LEU A 72 3.12 -6.56 0.78
C LEU A 72 2.38 -7.66 1.53
N LYS A 73 1.44 -7.27 2.38
CA LYS A 73 0.48 -8.18 3.02
C LYS A 73 -0.87 -8.00 2.37
N ILE A 74 -1.49 -9.08 1.92
CA ILE A 74 -2.79 -9.06 1.25
C ILE A 74 -3.81 -9.76 2.13
N ASN A 75 -4.96 -9.12 2.32
CA ASN A 75 -6.09 -9.68 3.04
C ASN A 75 -7.37 -9.52 2.20
N PRO A 76 -7.95 -10.61 1.67
CA PRO A 76 -9.27 -10.53 1.06
C PRO A 76 -10.32 -10.25 2.14
N ILE A 77 -11.12 -9.21 1.96
CA ILE A 77 -12.26 -8.96 2.85
C ILE A 77 -13.50 -9.65 2.29
N THR A 78 -14.21 -10.37 3.14
CA THR A 78 -15.56 -10.86 2.82
C THR A 78 -16.57 -9.83 3.30
N LEU A 79 -17.76 -9.77 2.68
CA LEU A 79 -18.83 -8.81 3.01
C LEU A 79 -19.21 -8.76 4.52
N GLN A 80 -18.90 -9.82 5.28
CA GLN A 80 -19.15 -9.88 6.71
C GLN A 80 -18.10 -9.11 7.54
N GLN A 81 -16.89 -8.89 7.00
CA GLN A 81 -15.82 -8.14 7.67
C GLN A 81 -15.90 -6.63 7.46
N SER A 82 -16.37 -6.15 6.30
CA SER A 82 -16.62 -4.71 6.09
C SER A 82 -17.64 -4.17 7.09
N TYR A 83 -18.74 -4.89 7.28
CA TYR A 83 -19.80 -4.54 8.24
C TYR A 83 -19.29 -4.44 9.68
N SER A 84 -18.33 -5.30 10.06
CA SER A 84 -17.74 -5.28 11.41
C SER A 84 -16.80 -4.10 11.61
N GLN A 85 -16.01 -3.71 10.62
CA GLN A 85 -15.11 -2.54 10.69
C GLN A 85 -15.92 -1.24 10.77
N GLU A 86 -16.99 -1.14 9.99
CA GLU A 86 -17.86 0.04 9.95
C GLU A 86 -18.66 0.25 11.25
N HIS A 87 -19.02 -0.83 11.95
CA HIS A 87 -19.91 -0.78 13.13
C HIS A 87 -19.23 -0.98 14.48
N THR A 88 -17.91 -1.26 14.53
CA THR A 88 -17.22 -1.44 15.82
C THR A 88 -16.46 -0.22 16.33
N GLY A 89 -16.27 0.84 15.54
CA GLY A 89 -15.67 2.09 16.03
C GLY A 89 -14.42 1.87 16.89
N LEU A 90 -13.57 0.91 16.49
CA LEU A 90 -12.37 0.58 17.25
C LEU A 90 -11.28 1.58 16.89
N CYS A 91 -11.22 2.60 17.75
CA CYS A 91 -10.04 3.33 18.17
C CYS A 91 -8.79 2.43 18.34
#